data_AF-A0A3D5J5L0-F1
#
_entry.id   AF-A0A3D5J5L0-F1
#
_cell.length_a   1.000
_cell.length_b   1.000
_cell.length_c   1.000
_cell.angle_alpha   90.00
_cell.angle_beta   90.00
_cell.angle_gamma   90.00
#
_symmetry.space_group_name_H-M   'P 1'
#
loop_
_entity.id
_entity.type
_entity.pdbx_description
1 polymer ?
#
loop_
_entity_poly.entity_id
_entity_poly.type
_entity_poly.pdbx_seq_one_letter_code
_entity_poly.pdbx_strand_id
1 'polypeptide(L)'
;MRASDKIRYKINTATVTEKLIAINVLVFLFFGVLNTVFSLFKISGFTAFYDWFVLPSDPAEFILKPWTIISYSFLHGGIWHLASNMLILYFSGIYFLNFFS
;
A
#
# COMPACT_ATOMS: atom_id res chain seq x y z
N MET A 1 22.98 2.01 -22.80
CA MET A 1 22.21 2.68 -21.72
C MET A 1 22.59 2.05 -20.39
N ARG A 2 22.83 2.87 -19.36
CA ARG A 2 23.12 2.38 -18.00
C ARG A 2 21.84 1.86 -17.36
N ALA A 3 21.97 0.99 -16.36
CA ALA A 3 20.82 0.49 -15.60
C ALA A 3 20.01 1.62 -14.94
N SER A 4 20.72 2.67 -14.47
CA SER A 4 20.11 3.90 -13.95
C SER A 4 19.17 4.57 -14.95
N ASP A 5 19.54 4.58 -16.23
CA ASP A 5 18.78 5.25 -17.29
C ASP A 5 17.48 4.48 -17.57
N LYS A 6 17.54 3.14 -17.53
CA LYS A 6 16.37 2.26 -17.69
C LYS A 6 15.37 2.41 -16.53
N ILE A 7 15.88 2.45 -15.30
CA ILE A 7 15.04 2.66 -14.10
C ILE A 7 14.37 4.03 -14.16
N ARG A 8 15.15 5.08 -14.44
CA ARG A 8 14.63 6.44 -14.53
C ARG A 8 13.59 6.57 -15.65
N TYR A 9 13.84 5.96 -16.81
CA TYR A 9 12.87 5.90 -17.89
C TYR A 9 11.58 5.21 -17.44
N LYS A 10 11.66 4.01 -16.84
CA LYS A 10 10.47 3.27 -16.38
C LYS A 10 9.68 4.04 -15.32
N ILE A 11 10.34 4.73 -14.39
CA ILE A 11 9.67 5.57 -13.38
C ILE A 11 8.92 6.73 -14.07
N ASN A 12 9.56 7.38 -15.04
CA ASN A 12 8.96 8.51 -15.75
C ASN A 12 7.79 8.11 -16.64
N THR A 13 7.83 6.90 -17.22
CA THR A 13 6.76 6.38 -18.10
C THR A 13 5.76 5.49 -17.38
N ALA A 14 5.84 5.37 -16.04
CA ALA A 14 4.95 4.50 -15.28
C ALA A 14 3.51 5.04 -15.30
N THR A 15 2.56 4.14 -15.54
CA THR A 15 1.13 4.48 -15.48
C THR A 15 0.69 4.79 -14.04
N VAL A 16 -0.46 5.44 -13.86
CA VAL A 16 -1.02 5.69 -12.53
C VAL A 16 -1.22 4.36 -11.78
N THR A 17 -1.69 3.33 -12.46
CA THR A 17 -1.84 1.97 -11.93
C THR A 17 -0.52 1.40 -11.41
N GLU A 18 0.56 1.50 -12.21
CA GLU A 18 1.88 1.02 -11.80
C GLU A 18 2.42 1.78 -10.58
N LYS A 19 2.17 3.10 -10.51
CA LYS A 19 2.54 3.93 -9.36
C LYS A 19 1.75 3.53 -8.10
N LEU A 20 0.45 3.27 -8.23
CA LEU A 20 -0.37 2.79 -7.12
C LEU A 20 0.09 1.41 -6.60
N ILE A 21 0.47 0.51 -7.51
CA ILE A 21 1.04 -0.79 -7.13
C ILE A 21 2.34 -0.58 -6.33
N ALA A 22 3.25 0.28 -6.82
CA ALA A 22 4.48 0.58 -6.12
C ALA A 22 4.24 1.14 -4.71
N ILE A 23 3.28 2.05 -4.54
CA ILE A 23 2.91 2.61 -3.23
C ILE A 23 2.40 1.51 -2.29
N ASN A 24 1.50 0.63 -2.75
CA ASN A 24 0.98 -0.47 -1.95
C ASN A 24 2.08 -1.42 -1.45
N VAL A 25 3.02 -1.77 -2.34
CA VAL A 25 4.19 -2.59 -1.97
C VAL A 25 5.05 -1.87 -0.94
N LEU A 26 5.33 -0.58 -1.12
CA LEU A 26 6.13 0.21 -0.17
C LEU A 26 5.46 0.31 1.20
N VAL A 27 4.15 0.52 1.26
CA VAL A 27 3.39 0.58 2.52
C VAL A 27 3.42 -0.79 3.23
N PHE A 28 3.22 -1.88 2.50
CA PHE A 28 3.32 -3.23 3.05
C PHE A 28 4.71 -3.51 3.64
N LEU A 29 5.77 -3.16 2.91
CA LEU A 29 7.14 -3.31 3.39
C LEU A 29 7.42 -2.42 4.60
N PHE A 30 6.95 -1.17 4.60
CA PHE A 30 7.13 -0.23 5.71
C PHE A 30 6.53 -0.78 7.01
N PHE A 31 5.26 -1.20 7.00
CA PHE A 31 4.64 -1.76 8.20
C PHE A 31 5.24 -3.12 8.59
N GLY A 32 5.63 -3.96 7.62
CA GLY A 32 6.33 -5.22 7.89
C GLY A 32 7.68 -5.03 8.56
N VAL A 33 8.48 -4.07 8.09
CA VAL A 33 9.77 -3.70 8.71
C VAL A 33 9.54 -3.11 10.09
N LEU A 34 8.60 -2.20 10.26
CA LEU A 34 8.26 -1.64 11.58
C LEU A 34 7.84 -2.73 12.56
N ASN A 35 6.95 -3.65 12.16
CA ASN A 35 6.54 -4.78 13.01
C ASN A 35 7.75 -5.62 13.45
N THR A 36 8.66 -5.89 12.50
CA THR A 36 9.89 -6.64 12.76
C THR A 36 10.79 -5.92 13.76
N VAL A 37 10.99 -4.61 13.60
CA VAL A 37 11.78 -3.78 14.53
C VAL A 37 11.14 -3.78 15.92
N PHE A 38 9.84 -3.50 16.03
CA PHE A 38 9.14 -3.50 17.33
C PHE A 38 9.24 -4.87 18.02
N SER A 39 9.06 -5.95 17.26
CA SER A 39 9.16 -7.32 17.78
C SER A 39 10.58 -7.68 18.23
N LEU A 40 11.60 -7.34 17.42
CA LEU A 40 13.00 -7.66 17.69
C LEU A 40 13.51 -6.95 18.96
N PHE A 41 13.11 -5.69 19.15
CA PHE A 41 13.50 -4.88 20.32
C PHE A 41 12.48 -4.94 21.47
N LYS A 42 11.42 -5.75 21.36
CA LYS A 42 10.33 -5.89 22.34
C LYS A 42 9.67 -4.54 22.71
N ILE A 43 9.53 -3.66 21.73
CA ILE A 43 8.86 -2.36 21.89
C ILE A 43 7.35 -2.59 21.81
N SER A 44 6.61 -2.14 22.83
CA SER A 44 5.15 -2.18 22.84
C SER A 44 4.54 -1.08 21.97
N GLY A 45 3.32 -1.30 21.46
CA GLY A 45 2.52 -0.25 20.82
C GLY A 45 2.42 -0.33 19.29
N PHE A 46 3.07 -1.30 18.63
CA PHE A 46 2.92 -1.51 17.18
C PHE A 46 1.45 -1.68 16.77
N THR A 47 0.70 -2.51 17.50
CA THR A 47 -0.73 -2.77 17.21
C THR A 47 -1.55 -1.48 17.27
N ALA A 48 -1.43 -0.70 18.34
CA ALA A 48 -2.15 0.57 18.47
C ALA A 48 -1.76 1.59 17.39
N PHE A 49 -0.48 1.62 17.00
CA PHE A 49 -0.01 2.44 15.89
C PHE A 49 -0.59 1.98 14.54
N TYR A 50 -0.62 0.68 14.28
CA TYR A 50 -1.20 0.09 13.07
C TYR A 50 -2.72 0.34 12.99
N ASP A 51 -3.44 0.16 14.09
CA ASP A 51 -4.89 0.37 14.22
C ASP A 51 -5.33 1.84 14.07
N TRP A 52 -4.37 2.77 14.05
CA TRP A 52 -4.63 4.16 13.71
C TRP A 52 -4.91 4.36 12.21
N PHE A 53 -4.46 3.42 11.37
CA PHE A 53 -4.62 3.46 9.91
C PHE A 53 -5.66 2.47 9.37
N VAL A 54 -6.12 1.53 10.19
CA VAL A 54 -7.16 0.56 9.85
C VAL A 54 -8.54 1.21 9.95
N LEU A 55 -9.43 0.90 9.00
CA LEU A 55 -10.83 1.33 9.05
C LEU A 55 -11.52 0.70 10.27
N PRO A 56 -12.02 1.50 11.22
CA PRO A 56 -12.66 0.95 12.41
C PRO A 56 -13.97 0.26 12.05
N SER A 57 -14.29 -0.81 12.77
CA SER A 57 -15.57 -1.51 12.64
C SER A 57 -16.74 -0.73 13.24
N ASP A 58 -16.46 0.14 14.22
CA ASP A 58 -17.44 1.05 14.81
C ASP A 58 -17.46 2.38 14.01
N PRO A 59 -18.59 2.74 13.37
CA PRO A 59 -18.73 4.02 12.68
C PRO A 59 -18.53 5.25 13.59
N ALA A 60 -18.76 5.13 14.90
CA ALA A 60 -18.50 6.24 15.83
C ALA A 60 -17.01 6.54 15.95
N GLU A 61 -16.16 5.50 15.95
CA GLU A 61 -14.69 5.67 15.96
C GLU A 61 -14.16 6.29 14.67
N PHE A 62 -14.85 6.08 13.54
CA PHE A 62 -14.48 6.66 12.26
C PHE A 62 -14.44 8.19 12.31
N ILE A 63 -15.29 8.83 13.12
CA ILE A 63 -15.31 10.30 13.31
C ILE A 63 -13.96 10.80 13.81
N LEU A 64 -13.27 10.01 14.63
CA LEU A 64 -11.95 10.35 15.18
C LEU A 64 -10.80 9.97 14.23
N LYS A 65 -11.05 9.10 13.24
CA LYS A 65 -10.04 8.60 12.30
C LYS A 65 -10.53 8.67 10.83
N PRO A 66 -10.92 9.84 10.30
CA PRO A 66 -11.55 9.93 8.98
C PRO A 66 -10.62 9.55 7.83
N TRP A 67 -9.30 9.67 8.00
CA TRP A 67 -8.31 9.23 7.00
C TRP A 67 -8.35 7.73 6.74
N THR A 68 -8.93 6.93 7.65
CA THR A 68 -8.99 5.48 7.52
C THR A 68 -9.77 5.00 6.31
N ILE A 69 -10.66 5.84 5.74
CA ILE A 69 -11.32 5.51 4.47
C ILE A 69 -10.33 5.38 3.31
N ILE A 70 -9.21 6.11 3.38
CA ILE A 70 -8.13 6.06 2.38
C ILE A 70 -7.03 5.11 2.85
N SER A 71 -6.51 5.27 4.07
CA SER A 71 -5.31 4.55 4.50
C SER A 71 -5.51 3.03 4.56
N TYR A 72 -6.70 2.57 4.96
CA TYR A 72 -7.05 1.14 4.97
C TYR A 72 -6.85 0.48 3.60
N SER A 73 -7.11 1.19 2.49
CA SER A 73 -7.00 0.65 1.13
C SER A 73 -5.57 0.29 0.74
N PHE A 74 -4.56 0.75 1.50
CA PHE A 74 -3.15 0.43 1.28
C PHE A 74 -2.62 -0.64 2.26
N LEU A 75 -3.39 -1.02 3.27
CA LEU A 75 -2.99 -1.99 4.28
C LEU A 75 -3.31 -3.42 3.84
N HIS A 76 -2.34 -4.31 3.94
CA HIS A 76 -2.48 -5.70 3.51
C HIS A 76 -1.96 -6.65 4.59
N GLY A 77 -2.81 -7.57 5.06
CA GLY A 77 -2.48 -8.53 6.12
C GLY A 77 -1.56 -9.68 5.71
N GLY A 78 -1.13 -9.80 4.45
CA GLY A 78 -0.25 -10.88 4.01
C GLY A 78 0.21 -10.76 2.56
N ILE A 79 1.29 -11.48 2.24
CA ILE A 79 1.92 -11.44 0.91
C ILE A 79 0.95 -11.88 -0.19
N TRP A 80 0.19 -12.96 0.05
CA TRP A 80 -0.80 -13.44 -0.93
C TRP A 80 -1.96 -12.46 -1.12
N HIS A 81 -2.40 -11.79 -0.05
CA HIS A 81 -3.43 -10.76 -0.13
C HIS A 81 -2.94 -9.54 -0.92
N LEU A 82 -1.70 -9.10 -0.69
CA LEU A 82 -1.07 -8.04 -1.50
C LEU A 82 -0.95 -8.46 -2.97
N ALA A 83 -0.38 -9.63 -3.24
CA ALA A 83 -0.10 -10.08 -4.59
C ALA A 83 -1.37 -10.21 -5.45
N SER A 84 -2.45 -10.78 -4.91
CA SER A 84 -3.72 -10.90 -5.63
C SER A 84 -4.37 -9.54 -5.90
N ASN A 85 -4.34 -8.61 -4.93
CA ASN A 85 -4.84 -7.25 -5.14
C ASN A 85 -4.04 -6.51 -6.22
N MET A 86 -2.71 -6.63 -6.22
CA MET A 86 -1.88 -5.95 -7.21
C MET A 86 -2.09 -6.51 -8.62
N LEU A 87 -2.37 -7.82 -8.74
CA LEU A 87 -2.72 -8.45 -10.02
C LEU A 87 -4.04 -7.86 -10.57
N ILE A 88 -5.08 -7.82 -9.73
CA ILE A 88 -6.39 -7.27 -10.11
C ILE A 88 -6.27 -5.78 -10.44
N LEU A 89 -5.55 -5.01 -9.62
CA LEU A 89 -5.31 -3.59 -9.83
C LEU A 89 -4.57 -3.34 -11.15
N TYR A 90 -3.54 -4.13 -11.46
CA TYR A 90 -2.80 -4.01 -12.71
C TYR A 90 -3.71 -4.20 -13.91
N PHE A 91 -4.43 -5.32 -14.00
CA PHE A 91 -5.26 -5.60 -15.16
C PHE A 91 -6.42 -4.60 -15.26
N SER A 92 -7.19 -4.40 -14.19
CA SER A 92 -8.33 -3.48 -14.21
C SER A 92 -7.92 -2.05 -14.50
N GLY A 93 -6.82 -1.58 -13.90
CA GLY A 93 -6.31 -0.23 -14.12
C GLY A 93 -5.74 -0.02 -15.52
N ILE A 94 -5.03 -1.00 -16.09
CA ILE A 94 -4.54 -0.90 -17.47
C ILE A 94 -5.72 -0.90 -18.46
N TYR A 95 -6.72 -1.77 -18.26
CA TYR A 95 -7.93 -1.72 -19.09
C TYR A 95 -8.61 -0.36 -19.00
N PHE A 96 -8.80 0.18 -17.79
CA PHE A 96 -9.41 1.50 -17.60
C PHE A 96 -8.65 2.60 -18.35
N LEU A 97 -7.31 2.65 -18.19
CA LEU A 97 -6.49 3.65 -18.87
C LEU A 97 -6.54 3.51 -20.40
N ASN A 98 -6.62 2.29 -20.93
CA ASN A 98 -6.71 2.08 -22.38
C ASN A 98 -8.05 2.53 -22.98
N PHE A 99 -9.14 2.51 -22.21
CA PHE A 99 -10.48 2.87 -22.69
C PHE A 99 -10.90 4.30 -22.37
N PHE A 100 -10.34 4.92 -21.32
CA PHE A 100 -10.85 6.17 -20.75
C PHE A 100 -9.80 7.26 -20.53
N SER A 101 -8.57 7.09 -21.01
CA SER A 101 -7.47 8.04 -20.77
C SER A 101 -6.76 8.51 -22.02
#